data_AF-C2CI84-F1
#
_entry.id   AF-C2CI84-F1
#
_cell.length_a   1.000
_cell.length_b   1.000
_cell.length_c   1.000
_cell.angle_alpha   90.00
_cell.angle_beta   90.00
_cell.angle_gamma   90.00
#
_symmetry.space_group_name_H-M   'P 1'
#
loop_
_entity.id
_entity.type
_entity.pdbx_description
1 polymer ?
#
loop_
_entity_poly.entity_id
_entity_poly.type
_entity_poly.pdbx_seq_one_letter_code
_entity_poly.pdbx_strand_id
1 'polypeptide(L)'
;MLSDEELELLNEKYKASKCKTLRQFIMKCILEKDIYVLDMDVFREMSTNISRTSNNINQIAKRINTTSIIYKDDLEDLKSLLEKQAKDILSMRKKIYSLTYSNSFNTEKK
;
A
#
# COMPACT_ATOMS: atom_id res chain seq x y z
N MET A 1 30.49 -25.89 -8.33
CA MET A 1 29.78 -25.05 -9.33
C MET A 1 28.34 -25.49 -9.33
N LEU A 2 27.41 -24.57 -9.53
CA LEU A 2 26.01 -24.92 -9.79
C LEU A 2 25.93 -25.57 -11.17
N SER A 3 25.06 -26.57 -11.33
CA SER A 3 24.69 -27.06 -12.67
C SER A 3 23.87 -25.98 -13.41
N ASP A 4 23.77 -26.12 -14.73
CA ASP A 4 22.95 -25.20 -15.53
C ASP A 4 21.48 -25.20 -15.09
N GLU A 5 20.95 -26.38 -14.72
CA GLU A 5 19.59 -26.54 -14.19
C GLU A 5 19.40 -25.84 -12.83
N GLU A 6 20.38 -25.96 -11.92
CA GLU A 6 20.32 -25.31 -10.61
C GLU A 6 20.41 -23.78 -10.75
N LEU A 7 21.22 -23.29 -11.70
CA LEU A 7 21.34 -21.87 -11.99
C LEU A 7 20.05 -21.30 -12.59
N GLU A 8 19.39 -22.06 -13.46
CA GLU A 8 18.11 -21.67 -14.03
C GLU A 8 17.03 -21.55 -12.93
N LEU A 9 16.89 -22.56 -12.08
CA LEU A 9 15.95 -22.55 -10.96
C LEU A 9 16.21 -21.40 -9.98
N LEU A 10 17.49 -21.11 -9.70
CA LEU A 10 17.88 -19.98 -8.86
C LEU A 10 17.42 -18.65 -9.46
N ASN A 11 17.60 -18.46 -10.77
CA ASN A 11 17.21 -17.26 -11.47
C ASN A 11 15.69 -17.07 -11.54
N GLU A 12 14.92 -18.15 -11.71
CA GLU A 12 13.46 -18.11 -11.64
C GLU A 12 12.97 -17.67 -10.26
N LYS A 13 13.47 -18.29 -9.19
CA LYS A 13 13.12 -17.92 -7.82
C LYS A 13 13.56 -16.51 -7.47
N TYR A 14 14.74 -16.08 -7.94
CA TYR A 14 15.22 -14.72 -7.78
C TYR A 14 14.25 -13.71 -8.42
N LYS A 15 13.85 -13.94 -9.68
CA LYS A 15 12.88 -13.08 -10.37
C LYS A 15 11.54 -13.02 -9.62
N ALA A 16 11.04 -14.16 -9.14
CA ALA A 16 9.78 -14.23 -8.39
C ALA A 16 9.84 -13.48 -7.04
N SER A 17 11.01 -13.45 -6.39
CA SER A 17 11.20 -12.80 -5.08
C SER A 17 11.07 -11.28 -5.09
N LYS A 18 11.11 -10.64 -6.28
CA LYS A 18 11.20 -9.18 -6.46
C LYS A 18 12.35 -8.52 -5.67
N CYS A 19 13.39 -9.28 -5.28
CA CYS A 19 14.58 -8.72 -4.64
C CYS A 19 15.37 -7.83 -5.62
N LYS A 20 16.02 -6.78 -5.10
CA LYS A 20 16.75 -5.82 -5.95
C LYS A 20 18.04 -6.39 -6.52
N THR A 21 18.68 -7.31 -5.78
CA THR A 21 19.95 -7.91 -6.16
C THR A 21 19.99 -9.38 -5.79
N LEU A 22 20.76 -10.16 -6.55
CA LEU A 22 20.95 -11.59 -6.26
C LEU A 22 21.56 -11.80 -4.86
N ARG A 23 22.49 -10.93 -4.43
CA ARG A 23 23.05 -10.96 -3.08
C ARG A 23 21.97 -10.81 -2.00
N GLN A 24 21.04 -9.86 -2.18
CA GLN A 24 19.94 -9.66 -1.24
C GLN A 24 19.03 -10.89 -1.18
N PHE A 25 18.72 -11.48 -2.34
CA PHE A 25 17.92 -12.69 -2.42
C PHE A 25 18.57 -13.86 -1.70
N ILE A 26 19.85 -14.14 -1.99
CA ILE A 26 20.60 -15.21 -1.33
C ILE A 26 20.65 -14.99 0.19
N MET A 27 20.93 -13.77 0.64
CA MET A 27 20.94 -13.45 2.07
C MET A 27 19.56 -13.68 2.72
N LYS A 28 18.47 -13.32 2.03
CA LYS A 28 17.12 -13.61 2.52
C LYS A 28 16.85 -15.12 2.60
N CYS A 29 17.23 -15.90 1.59
CA CYS A 29 17.07 -17.36 1.61
C CYS A 29 17.84 -18.04 2.75
N ILE A 30 18.99 -17.48 3.16
CA ILE A 30 19.81 -18.03 4.23
C ILE A 30 19.27 -17.61 5.61
N LEU A 31 18.82 -16.36 5.75
CA LEU A 31 18.44 -15.76 7.04
C LEU A 31 16.96 -15.95 7.38
N GLU A 32 16.08 -15.97 6.39
CA GLU A 32 14.63 -16.05 6.54
C GLU A 32 14.13 -17.45 6.15
N LYS A 33 13.10 -17.96 6.85
CA LYS A 33 12.52 -19.27 6.55
C LYS A 33 11.76 -19.30 5.21
N ASP A 34 11.04 -18.22 4.91
CA ASP A 34 10.21 -18.08 3.71
C ASP A 34 10.23 -16.63 3.20
N ILE A 35 10.27 -16.43 1.87
CA ILE A 35 10.19 -15.10 1.26
C ILE A 35 8.76 -14.83 0.79
N TYR A 36 8.07 -13.91 1.46
CA TYR A 36 6.73 -13.47 1.07
C TYR A 36 6.76 -12.15 0.29
N VAL A 37 6.17 -12.17 -0.91
CA VAL A 37 5.96 -10.96 -1.71
C VAL A 37 4.53 -10.48 -1.48
N LEU A 38 4.38 -9.43 -0.68
CA LEU A 38 3.08 -8.83 -0.40
C LEU A 38 2.74 -7.77 -1.46
N ASP A 39 1.53 -7.86 -2.02
CA ASP A 39 0.94 -6.75 -2.76
C ASP A 39 0.43 -5.70 -1.77
N MET A 40 1.09 -4.53 -1.76
CA MET A 40 0.80 -3.43 -0.85
C MET A 40 0.17 -2.22 -1.57
N ASP A 41 -0.23 -2.38 -2.83
CA ASP A 41 -0.66 -1.26 -3.66
C ASP A 41 -1.92 -0.57 -3.09
N VAL A 42 -2.86 -1.35 -2.57
CA VAL A 42 -4.07 -0.82 -1.91
C VAL A 42 -3.72 0.04 -0.69
N PHE A 43 -2.76 -0.39 0.12
CA PHE A 43 -2.33 0.36 1.30
C PHE A 43 -1.52 1.61 0.93
N ARG A 44 -0.75 1.55 -0.15
CA ARG A 44 0.00 2.71 -0.67
C ARG A 44 -0.95 3.78 -1.20
N GLU A 45 -1.99 3.38 -1.93
CA GLU A 45 -3.06 4.26 -2.40
C GLU A 45 -3.76 4.94 -1.21
N MET A 46 -4.12 4.16 -0.19
CA MET A 46 -4.70 4.65 1.06
C MET A 46 -3.82 5.70 1.74
N SER A 47 -2.55 5.37 1.95
CA SER A 47 -1.58 6.27 2.59
C SER A 47 -1.45 7.59 1.83
N THR A 48 -1.43 7.53 0.50
CA THR A 48 -1.36 8.73 -0.35
C THR A 48 -2.61 9.61 -0.20
N ASN A 49 -3.80 9.02 -0.18
CA ASN A 49 -5.04 9.77 -0.02
C ASN A 49 -5.14 10.43 1.37
N ILE A 50 -4.76 9.71 2.43
CA ILE A 50 -4.69 10.26 3.79
C ILE A 50 -3.73 11.46 3.82
N SER A 51 -2.53 11.32 3.25
CA SER A 51 -1.54 12.41 3.20
C SER A 51 -2.08 13.66 2.50
N ARG A 52 -2.78 13.50 1.37
CA ARG A 52 -3.44 14.62 0.68
C ARG A 52 -4.49 15.30 1.55
N THR A 53 -5.35 14.53 2.21
CA THR A 53 -6.37 15.07 3.11
C THR A 53 -5.73 15.81 4.30
N SER A 54 -4.71 15.23 4.93
CA SER A 54 -3.96 15.89 6.02
C SER A 54 -3.32 17.20 5.55
N ASN A 55 -2.77 17.25 4.35
CA ASN A 55 -2.21 18.47 3.78
C ASN A 55 -3.28 19.55 3.55
N ASN A 56 -4.49 19.17 3.11
CA ASN A 56 -5.58 20.12 2.94
C ASN A 56 -6.08 20.66 4.29
N ILE A 57 -6.22 19.79 5.29
CA ILE A 57 -6.57 20.21 6.66
C ILE A 57 -5.52 21.18 7.21
N ASN A 58 -4.23 20.91 6.98
CA ASN A 58 -3.15 21.80 7.41
C ASN A 58 -3.21 23.18 6.73
N GLN A 59 -3.67 23.26 5.47
CA GLN A 59 -3.89 24.54 4.79
C GLN A 59 -5.02 25.33 5.45
N ILE A 60 -6.14 24.67 5.78
CA ILE A 60 -7.24 25.30 6.52
C ILE A 60 -6.75 25.80 7.88
N ALA A 61 -6.00 24.97 8.61
CA ALA A 61 -5.42 25.35 9.90
C ALA A 61 -4.48 26.57 9.78
N LYS A 62 -3.61 26.61 8.76
CA LYS A 62 -2.76 27.78 8.49
C LYS A 62 -3.57 29.04 8.18
N ARG A 63 -4.64 28.92 7.40
CA ARG A 63 -5.55 30.03 7.07
C ARG A 63 -6.18 30.59 8.35
N ILE A 64 -6.79 29.72 9.17
CA ILE A 64 -7.39 30.07 10.46
C ILE A 64 -6.36 30.72 11.40
N ASN A 65 -5.16 30.15 11.51
CA ASN A 65 -4.11 30.69 12.38
C ASN A 65 -3.61 32.07 11.91
N THR A 66 -3.67 32.34 10.60
CA THR A 66 -3.27 33.63 10.02
C THR A 66 -4.34 34.69 10.25
N THR A 67 -5.63 34.33 10.08
CA THR A 67 -6.75 35.28 10.20
C THR A 67 -7.24 35.42 11.64
N SER A 68 -6.92 34.46 12.52
CA SER A 68 -7.52 34.28 13.85
C SER A 68 -9.06 34.21 13.84
N ILE A 69 -9.65 33.91 12.67
CA ILE A 69 -11.09 33.83 12.43
C ILE A 69 -11.37 32.51 11.73
N ILE A 70 -12.40 31.82 12.20
CA ILE A 70 -12.93 30.61 11.56
C ILE A 70 -14.11 31.04 10.69
N TYR A 71 -13.97 30.91 9.37
CA TYR A 71 -15.06 31.18 8.43
C TYR A 71 -15.97 29.95 8.29
N LYS A 72 -17.22 30.19 7.89
CA LYS A 72 -18.14 29.09 7.57
C LYS A 72 -17.58 28.18 6.46
N ASP A 73 -16.93 28.77 5.47
CA ASP A 73 -16.33 28.03 4.36
C ASP A 73 -15.20 27.10 4.83
N ASP A 74 -14.45 27.46 5.88
CA ASP A 74 -13.44 26.57 6.48
C ASP A 74 -14.08 25.30 7.06
N LEU A 75 -15.25 25.44 7.67
CA LEU A 75 -16.00 24.32 8.26
C LEU A 75 -16.60 23.43 7.17
N GLU A 76 -17.15 24.02 6.10
CA GLU A 76 -17.69 23.27 4.97
C GLU A 76 -16.58 22.54 4.20
N ASP A 77 -15.43 23.19 3.98
CA ASP A 77 -14.24 22.56 3.39
C ASP A 77 -13.80 21.35 4.23
N LEU A 78 -13.68 21.52 5.55
CA LEU A 78 -13.29 20.44 6.46
C LEU A 78 -14.27 19.26 6.40
N LYS A 79 -15.57 19.56 6.45
CA LYS A 79 -16.64 18.56 6.35
C LYS A 79 -16.57 17.78 5.05
N SER A 80 -16.42 18.48 3.92
CA SER A 80 -16.28 17.87 2.59
C SER A 80 -15.07 16.95 2.50
N LEU A 81 -13.92 17.38 3.07
CA LEU A 81 -12.71 16.55 3.13
C LEU A 81 -12.92 15.27 3.96
N LEU A 82 -13.59 15.38 5.11
CA LEU A 82 -13.90 14.23 5.97
C LEU A 82 -14.88 13.26 5.30
N GLU A 83 -15.93 13.76 4.64
CA GLU A 83 -16.88 12.95 3.89
C GLU A 83 -16.20 12.20 2.73
N LYS A 84 -15.31 12.88 2.01
CA LYS A 84 -14.50 12.26 0.95
C LYS A 84 -13.60 11.17 1.52
N GLN A 85 -12.89 11.45 2.61
CA GLN A 85 -12.01 10.46 3.26
C GLN A 85 -12.80 9.23 3.72
N ALA A 86 -14.00 9.41 4.27
CA ALA A 86 -14.88 8.30 4.65
C ALA A 86 -15.28 7.43 3.44
N LYS A 87 -15.61 8.05 2.30
CA LYS A 87 -15.91 7.33 1.04
C LYS A 87 -14.71 6.55 0.53
N ASP A 88 -13.51 7.14 0.57
CA ASP A 88 -12.27 6.47 0.16
C ASP A 88 -11.94 5.27 1.05
N ILE A 89 -12.10 5.41 2.38
CA ILE A 89 -11.92 4.29 3.31
C ILE A 89 -12.91 3.16 3.00
N LEU A 90 -14.17 3.49 2.71
CA LEU A 90 -15.18 2.49 2.38
C LEU A 90 -14.87 1.76 1.06
N SER A 91 -14.42 2.47 0.03
CA SER A 91 -14.05 1.87 -1.26
C SER A 91 -12.85 0.94 -1.09
N MET A 92 -11.85 1.33 -0.28
CA MET A 92 -10.70 0.48 0.05
C MET A 92 -11.12 -0.78 0.80
N ARG A 93 -12.00 -0.67 1.80
CA ARG A 93 -12.53 -1.83 2.53
C ARG A 93 -13.18 -2.83 1.56
N LYS A 94 -13.97 -2.35 0.59
CA LYS A 94 -14.58 -3.20 -0.44
C LYS A 94 -13.52 -3.88 -1.32
N LYS A 95 -12.49 -3.15 -1.74
CA LYS A 95 -11.37 -3.67 -2.55
C LYS A 95 -10.58 -4.77 -1.82
N ILE A 96 -10.28 -4.55 -0.53
CA ILE A 96 -9.62 -5.55 0.32
C ILE A 96 -10.51 -6.80 0.42
N TYR A 97 -11.80 -6.61 0.71
CA TYR A 97 -12.74 -7.73 0.80
C TYR A 97 -12.80 -8.56 -0.49
N SER A 98 -12.89 -7.91 -1.65
CA SER A 98 -12.88 -8.61 -2.94
C SER A 98 -11.58 -9.37 -3.17
N LEU A 99 -10.42 -8.78 -2.84
CA LEU A 99 -9.12 -9.46 -2.99
C LEU A 99 -9.02 -10.69 -2.09
N THR A 100 -9.50 -10.59 -0.84
CA THR A 100 -9.50 -11.73 0.09
C THR A 100 -10.42 -12.85 -0.37
N TYR A 101 -11.58 -12.52 -0.95
CA TYR A 101 -12.55 -13.50 -1.46
C TYR A 101 -12.09 -14.15 -2.76
N SER A 102 -11.50 -13.39 -3.69
CA SER A 102 -10.98 -13.93 -4.96
C SER A 102 -9.78 -14.87 -4.75
N ASN A 103 -8.93 -14.61 -3.76
CA ASN A 103 -7.78 -15.47 -3.45
C ASN A 103 -8.17 -16.79 -2.77
N SER A 104 -9.38 -16.90 -2.20
CA SER A 104 -9.87 -18.14 -1.58
C SER A 104 -10.12 -19.27 -2.60
N PHE A 105 -10.35 -18.95 -3.88
CA PHE A 105 -10.61 -19.91 -4.95
C PHE A 105 -9.36 -20.36 -5.72
N ASN A 106 -8.24 -19.65 -5.58
CA ASN A 106 -6.99 -19.98 -6.28
C ASN A 106 -6.09 -20.95 -5.49
N THR A 107 -6.41 -21.23 -4.23
CA THR A 107 -5.65 -22.18 -3.40
C THR A 107 -6.04 -23.65 -3.58
N GLU A 108 -7.07 -23.97 -4.37
CA GLU A 108 -7.56 -25.34 -4.59
C GLU A 108 -7.12 -25.98 -5.92
N LYS A 109 -6.24 -25.35 -6.70
CA LYS A 109 -5.61 -26.00 -7.85
C LYS A 109 -4.15 -26.31 -7.55
N LYS A 110 -3.95 -27.42 -6.84
CA LYS A 110 -2.67 -28.12 -6.77
C LYS A 110 -2.85 -29.54 -7.27
#